data_AF-A0A641AE94-F1
#
_entry.id   AF-A0A641AE94-F1
#
_cell.length_a   1.000
_cell.length_b   1.000
_cell.length_c   1.000
_cell.angle_alpha   90.00
_cell.angle_beta   90.00
_cell.angle_gamma   90.00
#
_symmetry.space_group_name_H-M   'P 1'
#
loop_
_entity.id
_entity.type
_entity.pdbx_description
1 polymer ?
#
loop_
_entity_poly.entity_id
_entity_poly.type
_entity_poly.pdbx_seq_one_letter_code
_entity_poly.pdbx_strand_id
1 'polypeptide(L)' 'MNEATQLTLSIQNDKNNYATFQNGLNIDNGQKVMYLGNVSGGPITGSKGIVKKLYANKAVVDMGLVGTWNVPYYFLSETA' A
#
# COMPACT_ATOMS: atom_id res chain seq x y z
N MET A 1 48.71 3.84 4.43
CA MET A 1 47.64 4.83 4.61
C MET A 1 46.57 4.44 3.63
N ASN A 2 45.44 3.97 4.15
CA ASN A 2 44.47 3.17 3.41
C ASN A 2 43.20 4.01 3.37
N GLU A 3 43.10 4.89 2.38
CA GLU A 3 41.93 5.76 2.22
C GLU A 3 40.76 4.90 1.73
N ALA A 4 39.89 4.51 2.66
CA ALA A 4 38.62 3.88 2.32
C ALA A 4 37.70 4.96 1.74
N THR A 5 37.55 5.00 0.41
CA THR A 5 36.57 5.83 -0.28
C THR A 5 35.17 5.34 0.10
N GLN A 6 34.60 5.91 1.16
CA GLN A 6 33.19 5.72 1.46
C GLN A 6 32.36 6.40 0.37
N LEU A 7 31.45 5.64 -0.23
CA LEU A 7 30.47 6.18 -1.16
C LEU A 7 29.46 7.01 -0.37
N THR A 8 29.60 8.33 -0.40
CA THR A 8 28.62 9.26 0.17
C THR A 8 27.40 9.30 -0.76
N LEU A 9 26.29 8.68 -0.36
CA LEU A 9 25.03 8.77 -1.08
C LEU A 9 24.39 10.14 -0.80
N SER A 10 24.68 11.11 -1.66
CA SER A 10 24.04 12.44 -1.64
C SER A 10 22.58 12.32 -2.08
N ILE A 11 21.70 11.90 -1.17
CA ILE A 11 20.24 11.95 -1.42
C ILE A 11 19.84 13.43 -1.40
N GLN A 12 19.83 14.07 -2.57
CA GLN A 12 19.14 15.33 -2.74
C GLN A 12 17.66 15.08 -2.45
N ASN A 13 17.12 15.86 -1.51
CA ASN A 13 15.74 15.74 -1.07
C ASN A 13 14.82 16.33 -2.17
N ASP A 14 14.70 15.63 -3.29
CA ASP A 14 13.79 15.94 -4.39
C ASP A 14 12.35 15.61 -3.98
N LYS A 15 11.85 16.31 -2.97
CA LYS A 15 10.49 16.18 -2.46
C LYS A 15 9.40 16.58 -3.47
N ASN A 16 9.77 17.06 -4.66
CA ASN A 16 8.86 17.84 -5.50
C ASN A 16 8.57 17.28 -6.91
N ASN A 17 9.11 16.13 -7.34
CA ASN A 17 8.83 15.63 -8.71
C ASN A 17 8.73 14.12 -8.89
N TYR A 18 8.65 13.34 -7.81
CA TYR A 18 8.15 11.98 -7.96
C TYR A 18 6.64 12.08 -8.07
N ALA A 19 6.08 11.67 -9.22
CA ALA A 19 4.65 11.43 -9.32
C ALA A 19 4.28 10.56 -8.12
N THR A 20 3.54 11.13 -7.16
CA THR A 20 2.91 10.35 -6.11
C THR A 20 2.13 9.30 -6.87
N PHE A 21 2.50 8.03 -6.74
CA PHE A 21 1.82 6.95 -7.44
C PHE A 21 0.34 7.11 -7.09
N GLN A 22 -0.42 7.62 -8.05
CA GLN A 22 -1.86 7.68 -7.94
C GLN A 22 -2.27 6.23 -8.04
N ASN A 23 -2.76 5.66 -6.94
CA ASN A 23 -3.38 4.35 -7.01
C ASN A 23 -4.42 4.44 -8.11
N GLY A 24 -4.30 3.63 -9.15
CA GLY A 24 -5.20 3.66 -10.30
C GLY A 24 -6.66 3.33 -9.98
N LEU A 25 -7.01 3.19 -8.69
CA LEU A 25 -8.31 2.79 -8.19
C LEU A 25 -9.00 3.87 -7.33
N ASN A 26 -8.50 5.12 -7.27
CA ASN A 26 -9.09 6.19 -6.45
C ASN A 26 -9.34 5.78 -4.98
N ILE A 27 -8.44 4.97 -4.42
CA ILE A 27 -8.60 4.46 -3.04
C ILE A 27 -8.00 5.45 -2.03
N ASP A 28 -8.83 5.92 -1.11
CA ASP A 28 -8.51 6.88 -0.07
C ASP A 28 -8.47 6.28 1.34
N ASN A 29 -7.81 6.98 2.28
CA ASN A 29 -7.88 6.64 3.70
C ASN A 29 -9.32 6.75 4.23
N GLY A 30 -9.75 5.78 5.03
CA GLY A 30 -11.10 5.70 5.57
C GLY A 30 -12.13 5.12 4.61
N GLN A 31 -11.76 4.90 3.33
CA GLN A 31 -12.66 4.31 2.35
C GLN A 31 -12.95 2.83 2.68
N LYS A 32 -14.19 2.42 2.39
CA LYS A 32 -14.59 1.03 2.44
C LYS A 32 -14.22 0.34 1.13
N VAL A 33 -13.56 -0.80 1.25
CA VAL A 33 -13.08 -1.59 0.11
C VAL A 33 -13.42 -3.06 0.28
N MET A 34 -13.42 -3.79 -0.82
CA MET A 34 -13.60 -5.23 -0.86
C MET A 34 -12.33 -5.91 -1.38
N TYR A 35 -11.94 -7.00 -0.72
CA TYR A 35 -10.81 -7.82 -1.15
C TYR A 35 -11.23 -8.80 -2.24
N LEU A 36 -10.52 -8.77 -3.37
CA LEU A 36 -10.78 -9.60 -4.56
C LEU A 36 -9.77 -10.75 -4.73
N GLY A 37 -8.69 -10.77 -3.95
CA GLY A 37 -7.64 -11.76 -4.11
C GLY A 37 -8.06 -13.16 -3.69
N ASN A 38 -7.44 -14.17 -4.30
CA ASN A 38 -7.54 -15.58 -3.92
C ASN A 38 -6.11 -16.11 -3.71
N VAL A 39 -5.56 -15.82 -2.53
CA VAL A 39 -4.16 -16.12 -2.18
C VAL A 39 -4.15 -16.88 -0.86
N SER A 40 -3.44 -18.01 -0.82
CA SER A 40 -3.28 -18.81 0.40
C SER A 40 -2.65 -17.98 1.52
N GLY A 41 -3.23 -18.06 2.72
CA GLY A 41 -2.79 -17.30 3.89
C GLY A 41 -3.13 -15.80 3.83
N GLY A 42 -3.88 -15.35 2.83
CA GLY A 42 -4.40 -13.99 2.74
C GLY A 42 -5.78 -13.83 3.39
N PRO A 43 -6.38 -12.63 3.27
CA PRO A 43 -7.77 -12.41 3.65
C PRO A 43 -8.74 -13.31 2.86
N ILE A 44 -9.92 -13.54 3.41
CA ILE A 44 -10.99 -14.27 2.71
C ILE A 44 -11.49 -13.42 1.54
N THR A 45 -11.56 -13.98 0.34
CA THR A 45 -12.12 -13.31 -0.86
C THR A 45 -13.52 -12.77 -0.57
N GLY A 46 -13.80 -11.53 -0.96
CA GLY A 46 -15.06 -10.83 -0.67
C GLY A 46 -15.12 -10.15 0.70
N SER A 47 -14.10 -10.32 1.56
CA SER A 47 -14.03 -9.58 2.82
C SER A 47 -14.03 -8.07 2.58
N LYS A 48 -14.83 -7.36 3.37
CA LYS A 48 -14.91 -5.90 3.34
C LYS A 48 -14.06 -5.33 4.48
N GLY A 49 -13.45 -4.18 4.25
CA GLY A 49 -12.65 -3.51 5.25
C GLY A 49 -12.58 -2.01 5.04
N ILE A 50 -11.93 -1.33 5.99
CA ILE A 50 -11.68 0.12 5.95
C ILE A 50 -10.19 0.34 5.76
N VAL A 51 -9.84 1.18 4.79
CA VAL A 51 -8.46 1.59 4.55
C VAL A 51 -7.97 2.43 5.73
N LYS A 52 -6.91 1.98 6.39
CA LYS A 52 -6.29 2.68 7.53
C LYS A 52 -5.08 3.51 7.13
N LYS A 53 -4.35 3.06 6.09
CA LYS A 53 -3.13 3.72 5.63
C LYS A 53 -2.87 3.39 4.16
N LEU A 54 -2.44 4.39 3.40
CA LEU A 54 -2.01 4.23 2.01
C LEU A 54 -0.48 4.16 1.92
N TYR A 55 0.00 3.31 1.02
CA TYR A 55 1.37 3.30 0.50
C TYR A 55 1.35 3.40 -1.02
N ALA A 56 2.52 3.52 -1.66
CA ALA A 56 2.63 3.69 -3.10
C ALA A 56 2.00 2.55 -3.94
N ASN A 57 2.01 1.30 -3.46
CA ASN A 57 1.52 0.13 -4.23
C ASN A 57 0.59 -0.81 -3.44
N LYS A 58 0.26 -0.47 -2.19
CA LYS A 58 -0.63 -1.23 -1.32
C LYS A 58 -1.28 -0.35 -0.25
N ALA A 59 -2.37 -0.82 0.33
CA ALA A 59 -3.00 -0.22 1.50
C ALA A 59 -2.93 -1.14 2.71
N VAL A 60 -2.96 -0.55 3.91
CA VAL A 60 -3.33 -1.26 5.12
C VAL A 60 -4.84 -1.21 5.23
N VAL A 61 -5.49 -2.37 5.27
CA VAL A 61 -6.94 -2.50 5.35
C VAL A 61 -7.30 -3.28 6.61
N ASP A 62 -8.13 -2.69 7.44
CA ASP A 62 -8.72 -3.34 8.60
C ASP A 62 -10.03 -4.02 8.18
N MET A 63 -10.05 -5.35 8.22
CA MET A 63 -11.19 -6.18 7.83
C MET A 63 -11.92 -6.78 9.06
N GLY A 64 -11.77 -6.16 10.23
CA GLY A 64 -12.43 -6.58 11.46
C GLY A 64 -11.90 -7.93 11.95
N LEU A 65 -12.78 -8.91 12.14
CA LEU A 65 -12.42 -10.25 12.65
C LEU A 65 -11.48 -11.03 11.71
N VAL A 66 -11.46 -10.68 10.42
CA VAL A 66 -10.52 -11.26 9.43
C VAL A 66 -9.10 -10.71 9.65
N GLY A 67 -8.94 -9.62 10.40
CA GLY A 67 -7.68 -9.01 10.75
C GLY A 67 -7.32 -7.77 9.92
N THR A 68 -6.15 -7.20 10.20
CA THR A 68 -5.60 -6.06 9.46
C THR A 68 -4.50 -6.53 8.50
N TRP A 69 -4.62 -6.16 7.24
CA TRP A 69 -3.81 -6.70 6.14
C TRP A 69 -3.11 -5.62 5.32
N ASN A 70 -1.92 -5.95 4.82
CA ASN A 70 -1.27 -5.17 3.76
C ASN A 70 -1.72 -5.73 2.41
N VAL A 71 -2.52 -4.97 1.67
CA VAL A 71 -3.18 -5.44 0.45
C VAL A 71 -2.73 -4.61 -0.76
N PRO A 72 -2.09 -5.23 -1.77
CA PRO A 72 -1.83 -4.57 -3.05
C PRO A 72 -3.13 -4.08 -3.70
N TYR A 73 -3.09 -2.91 -4.33
CA TYR A 73 -4.31 -2.28 -4.83
C TYR A 73 -5.05 -3.08 -5.89
N TYR A 74 -4.35 -3.88 -6.70
CA TYR A 74 -4.98 -4.75 -7.70
C TYR A 74 -5.84 -5.88 -7.09
N PHE A 75 -5.81 -6.07 -5.77
CA PHE A 75 -6.73 -6.94 -5.04
C PHE A 75 -7.84 -6.19 -4.29
N LEU A 76 -7.96 -4.88 -4.47
CA LEU A 76 -9.00 -4.06 -3.85
C LEU A 76 -9.95 -3.53 -4.91
N SER A 77 -11.24 -3.48 -4.55
CA SER A 77 -12.22 -2.68 -5.28
C SER A 77 -12.90 -1.72 -4.33
N GLU A 78 -13.39 -0.60 -4.88
CA GLU A 78 -14.38 0.21 -4.20
C GLU A 78 -15.62 -0.64 -3.92
N THR A 79 -16.21 -0.49 -2.75
CA THR A 79 -17.56 -1.01 -2.50
C THR A 79 -18.56 0.07 -2.90
N ALA A 80 -19.45 -0.25 -3.82
CA ALA A 80 -20.64 0.55 -4.12
C ALA A 80 -21.52 0.75 -2.87
#